data_AF-A0A2N5TBR3-F1
#
_entry.id   AF-A0A2N5TBR3-F1
#
_cell.length_a   1.000
_cell.length_b   1.000
_cell.length_c   1.000
_cell.angle_alpha   90.00
_cell.angle_beta   90.00
_cell.angle_gamma   90.00
#
_symmetry.space_group_name_H-M   'P 1'
#
loop_
_entity.id
_entity.type
_entity.pdbx_description
1 polymer ?
#
loop_
_entity_poly.entity_id
_entity_poly.type
_entity_poly.pdbx_seq_one_letter_code
_entity_poly.pdbx_strand_id
1 'polypeptide(L)'
;MAPLPAPDPPPPPTGFLQETPLDGKIADRLDCLERRTMTTISPQPPTWAAITNKGTNRKTKTPPQPPIPTNTEINEFKKASVVIRTPPGFVALDSISAPEITSKINHTLKSINATVDSQIIEIAGIARLPSKDLKIFTATRPQA
;
A
#
# COMPACT_ATOMS: atom_id res chain seq x y z
N MET A 1 44.43 -8.04 -63.87
CA MET A 1 43.86 -8.54 -62.60
C MET A 1 42.51 -7.86 -62.39
N ALA A 2 41.41 -8.59 -62.46
CA ALA A 2 40.11 -8.08 -62.02
C ALA A 2 39.93 -8.34 -60.51
N PRO A 3 39.29 -7.45 -59.74
CA PRO A 3 39.05 -7.68 -58.32
C PRO A 3 37.99 -8.78 -58.12
N LEU A 4 38.17 -9.59 -57.08
CA LEU A 4 37.22 -10.65 -56.70
C LEU A 4 35.89 -10.04 -56.21
N PRO A 5 34.74 -10.67 -56.49
CA PRO A 5 33.47 -10.24 -55.92
C PRO A 5 33.47 -10.44 -54.39
N ALA A 6 32.80 -9.52 -53.68
CA ALA A 6 32.65 -9.59 -52.24
C ALA A 6 31.86 -10.85 -51.82
N PRO A 7 32.15 -11.44 -50.64
CA PRO A 7 31.37 -12.56 -50.12
C PRO A 7 29.95 -12.13 -49.80
N ASP A 8 28.97 -12.97 -50.12
CA ASP A 8 27.56 -12.74 -49.81
C ASP A 8 27.33 -12.58 -48.29
N PRO A 9 26.38 -11.72 -47.87
CA PRO A 9 26.02 -11.61 -46.47
C PRO A 9 25.33 -12.91 -45.98
N PRO A 10 25.54 -13.30 -44.71
CA PRO A 10 24.86 -14.46 -44.15
C PRO A 10 23.34 -14.25 -44.12
N PRO A 11 22.53 -15.31 -44.28
CA PRO A 11 21.08 -15.21 -44.19
C PRO A 11 20.66 -14.73 -42.79
N PRO A 12 19.54 -14.00 -42.67
CA PRO A 12 19.04 -13.58 -41.37
C PRO A 12 18.73 -14.80 -40.50
N PRO A 13 18.88 -14.72 -39.17
CA PRO A 13 18.41 -15.78 -38.30
C PRO A 13 16.90 -15.92 -38.52
N THR A 14 16.49 -17.09 -39.01
CA THR A 14 15.08 -17.46 -39.11
C THR A 14 14.50 -17.40 -37.71
N GLY A 15 13.83 -16.29 -37.40
CA GLY A 15 13.01 -16.13 -36.21
C GLY A 15 11.85 -17.10 -36.29
N PHE A 16 12.09 -18.35 -35.89
CA PHE A 16 11.04 -19.22 -35.39
C PHE A 16 10.86 -18.88 -33.92
N LEU A 17 9.87 -18.02 -33.66
CA LEU A 17 9.19 -17.98 -32.38
C LEU A 17 8.74 -19.41 -32.08
N GLN A 18 9.49 -20.10 -31.22
CA GLN A 18 8.92 -21.17 -30.44
C GLN A 18 7.95 -20.50 -29.49
N GLU A 19 6.69 -20.37 -29.92
CA GLU A 19 5.57 -20.05 -29.05
C GLU A 19 5.67 -20.98 -27.85
N THR A 20 6.01 -20.42 -26.70
CA THR A 20 6.21 -21.20 -25.51
C THR A 20 4.85 -21.76 -25.06
N PRO A 21 4.76 -22.98 -24.52
CA PRO A 21 3.52 -23.51 -23.95
C PRO A 21 2.91 -22.65 -22.81
N LEU A 22 3.60 -21.58 -22.40
CA LEU A 22 3.17 -20.60 -21.41
C LEU A 22 2.15 -19.60 -21.97
N ASP A 23 2.20 -19.25 -23.26
CA ASP A 23 1.30 -18.27 -23.87
C ASP A 23 -0.14 -18.78 -23.90
N GLY A 24 -0.33 -20.06 -24.23
CA GLY A 24 -1.62 -20.73 -24.15
C GLY A 24 -2.19 -20.76 -22.74
N LYS A 25 -1.35 -20.88 -21.71
CA LYS A 25 -1.78 -20.90 -20.30
C LYS A 25 -2.22 -19.53 -19.81
N ILE A 26 -1.64 -18.45 -20.32
CA ILE A 26 -2.06 -17.08 -20.00
C ILE A 26 -3.38 -16.77 -20.71
N ALA A 27 -3.52 -17.16 -21.98
CA ALA A 27 -4.75 -16.99 -22.75
C ALA A 27 -5.94 -17.76 -22.12
N ASP A 28 -5.71 -19.01 -21.71
CA ASP A 28 -6.74 -19.84 -21.07
C ASP A 28 -7.18 -19.25 -19.71
N ARG A 29 -6.22 -18.69 -18.95
CA ARG A 29 -6.53 -17.97 -17.70
C ARG A 29 -7.32 -16.68 -17.93
N LEU A 30 -7.11 -15.98 -19.05
CA LEU A 30 -7.85 -14.77 -19.41
C LEU A 30 -9.28 -15.12 -19.86
N ASP A 31 -9.47 -16.13 -20.71
CA ASP A 31 -10.81 -16.62 -21.13
C ASP A 31 -11.61 -17.15 -19.93
N CYS A 32 -10.97 -17.89 -19.02
CA CYS A 32 -11.60 -18.33 -17.77
C CYS A 32 -12.05 -17.17 -16.88
N LEU A 33 -11.33 -16.03 -16.88
CA LEU A 33 -11.67 -14.86 -16.07
C LEU A 33 -12.82 -14.08 -16.70
N GLU A 34 -12.81 -13.90 -18.02
CA GLU A 34 -13.89 -13.24 -18.77
C GLU A 34 -15.22 -13.96 -18.55
N ARG A 35 -15.23 -15.29 -18.68
CA ARG A 35 -16.42 -16.13 -18.46
C ARG A 35 -16.93 -16.14 -17.02
N ARG A 36 -16.10 -15.80 -16.04
CA ARG A 36 -16.50 -15.73 -14.62
C ARG A 36 -17.32 -14.51 -14.26
N THR A 37 -17.37 -13.50 -15.15
CA THR A 37 -18.01 -12.21 -14.88
C THR A 37 -19.55 -12.26 -14.89
N MET A 38 -20.17 -13.39 -15.26
CA MET A 38 -21.63 -13.51 -15.35
C MET A 38 -22.26 -14.51 -14.37
N THR A 39 -21.57 -14.86 -13.28
CA THR A 39 -22.23 -15.51 -12.15
C THR A 39 -22.55 -14.45 -11.10
N THR A 40 -23.81 -14.02 -11.07
CA THR A 40 -24.41 -13.25 -9.97
C THR A 40 -23.86 -13.77 -8.65
N ILE A 41 -23.07 -12.92 -7.99
CA ILE A 41 -22.44 -13.19 -6.71
C ILE A 41 -23.56 -13.18 -5.68
N SER A 42 -24.13 -14.37 -5.42
CA SER A 42 -24.84 -14.61 -4.17
C SER A 42 -23.88 -14.24 -3.02
N PRO A 43 -24.29 -13.46 -2.02
CA PRO A 43 -23.41 -12.96 -0.97
C PRO A 43 -22.95 -14.13 -0.09
N GLN A 44 -21.89 -14.81 -0.49
CA GLN A 44 -21.28 -15.83 0.33
C GLN A 44 -20.35 -15.11 1.33
N PRO A 45 -20.57 -15.26 2.64
CA PRO A 45 -19.73 -14.62 3.65
C PRO A 45 -18.28 -15.06 3.51
N PRO A 46 -17.30 -14.19 3.78
CA PRO A 46 -15.88 -14.55 3.79
C PRO A 46 -15.62 -15.70 4.77
N THR A 47 -14.63 -16.54 4.46
CA THR A 47 -14.29 -17.77 5.22
C THR A 47 -14.07 -17.56 6.72
N TRP A 48 -13.67 -16.35 7.16
CA TRP A 48 -13.60 -15.98 8.58
C TRP A 48 -14.95 -16.02 9.31
N ALA A 49 -16.06 -15.90 8.59
CA ALA A 49 -17.42 -15.99 9.14
C ALA A 49 -17.98 -17.43 9.14
N ALA A 50 -17.24 -18.42 8.61
CA ALA A 50 -17.73 -19.80 8.44
C ALA A 50 -17.51 -20.71 9.66
N ILE A 51 -17.11 -20.17 10.82
CA ILE A 51 -16.97 -20.94 12.06
C ILE A 51 -18.30 -20.89 12.82
N THR A 52 -19.33 -21.54 12.29
CA THR A 52 -20.52 -21.88 13.08
C THR A 52 -20.68 -23.39 13.07
N ASN A 53 -20.47 -24.00 14.23
CA ASN A 53 -20.43 -25.44 14.42
C ASN A 53 -21.81 -26.05 14.15
N LYS A 54 -21.88 -27.07 13.29
CA LYS A 54 -23.06 -27.93 13.12
C LYS A 54 -23.42 -28.56 14.47
N GLY A 55 -24.69 -28.41 14.84
CA GLY A 55 -25.16 -28.61 16.20
C GLY A 55 -25.17 -30.05 16.71
N THR A 56 -25.01 -30.14 18.03
CA THR A 56 -25.78 -31.06 18.88
C THR A 56 -26.16 -30.28 20.13
N ASN A 57 -27.42 -30.40 20.51
CA ASN A 57 -28.10 -29.73 21.62
C ASN A 57 -27.32 -29.89 22.94
N ARG A 58 -26.54 -28.87 23.31
CA ARG A 58 -26.09 -28.62 24.69
C ARG A 58 -26.24 -27.13 24.90
N LYS A 59 -26.81 -26.73 26.05
CA LYS A 59 -26.80 -25.32 26.51
C LYS A 59 -25.34 -24.93 26.75
N THR A 60 -24.60 -24.64 25.68
CA THR A 60 -23.28 -24.04 25.73
C THR A 60 -23.47 -22.58 26.06
N LYS A 61 -23.07 -22.20 27.27
CA LYS A 61 -22.85 -20.81 27.64
C LYS A 61 -21.99 -20.19 26.53
N THR A 62 -22.54 -19.23 25.80
CA THR A 62 -21.78 -18.43 24.85
C THR A 62 -20.57 -17.91 25.59
N PRO A 63 -19.33 -18.13 25.11
CA PRO A 63 -18.19 -17.45 25.67
C PRO A 63 -18.51 -15.95 25.63
N PRO A 64 -18.32 -15.21 26.73
CA PRO A 64 -18.58 -13.78 26.72
C PRO A 64 -17.78 -13.16 25.57
N GLN A 65 -18.50 -12.53 24.64
CA GLN A 65 -17.87 -11.78 23.57
C GLN A 65 -17.02 -10.69 24.24
N PRO A 66 -15.75 -10.51 23.84
CA PRO A 66 -14.95 -9.43 24.39
C PRO A 66 -15.72 -8.11 24.17
N PRO A 67 -15.74 -7.22 25.17
CA PRO A 67 -16.44 -5.95 25.04
C PRO A 67 -15.90 -5.20 23.82
N ILE A 68 -16.81 -4.60 23.06
CA ILE A 68 -16.44 -3.76 21.92
C ILE A 68 -15.70 -2.55 22.51
N PRO A 69 -14.46 -2.28 22.09
CA PRO A 69 -13.72 -1.15 22.61
C PRO A 69 -14.42 0.16 22.26
N THR A 70 -14.42 1.08 23.21
CA THR A 70 -14.96 2.42 23.05
C THR A 70 -14.13 3.21 22.04
N ASN A 71 -14.72 4.25 21.44
CA ASN A 71 -13.99 5.15 20.55
C ASN A 71 -12.79 5.81 21.24
N THR A 72 -12.87 6.03 22.56
CA THR A 72 -11.77 6.58 23.36
C THR A 72 -10.58 5.61 23.36
N GLU A 73 -10.80 4.35 23.72
CA GLU A 73 -9.76 3.31 23.71
C GLU A 73 -9.16 3.14 22.31
N ILE A 74 -9.98 3.13 21.26
CA ILE A 74 -9.49 3.04 19.87
C ILE A 74 -8.63 4.26 19.50
N ASN A 75 -9.03 5.45 19.96
CA ASN A 75 -8.35 6.69 19.61
C ASN A 75 -7.01 6.88 20.36
N GLU A 76 -6.82 6.21 21.49
CA GLU A 76 -5.52 6.14 22.18
C GLU A 76 -4.44 5.50 21.30
N PHE A 77 -4.82 4.55 20.44
CA PHE A 77 -3.90 3.91 19.50
C PHE A 77 -3.67 4.70 18.20
N LYS A 78 -4.41 5.80 17.97
CA LYS A 78 -4.22 6.64 16.79
C LYS A 78 -3.13 7.68 17.06
N LYS A 79 -2.10 7.66 16.22
CA LYS A 79 -1.04 8.69 16.25
C LYS A 79 -1.64 10.08 16.06
N ALA A 80 -1.16 11.05 16.83
CA ALA A 80 -1.48 12.44 16.60
C ALA A 80 -0.92 12.89 15.26
N SER A 81 -1.66 13.76 14.57
CA SER A 81 -1.27 14.23 13.24
C SER A 81 -1.73 15.66 12.98
N VAL A 82 -0.94 16.38 12.20
CA VAL A 82 -1.24 17.73 11.72
C VAL A 82 -1.10 17.79 10.21
N VAL A 83 -1.94 18.58 9.54
CA VAL A 83 -1.86 18.78 8.09
C VAL A 83 -1.31 20.18 7.82
N ILE A 84 -0.22 20.26 7.07
CA ILE A 84 0.33 21.51 6.55
C ILE A 84 -0.13 21.66 5.11
N ARG A 85 -0.77 22.79 4.83
CA ARG A 85 -1.26 23.13 3.49
C ARG A 85 -0.10 23.49 2.58
N THR A 86 -0.04 22.83 1.44
CA THR A 86 0.98 23.14 0.43
C THR A 86 0.51 24.31 -0.42
N PRO A 87 1.32 25.37 -0.62
CA PRO A 87 0.95 26.47 -1.51
C PRO A 87 0.67 25.99 -2.94
N PRO A 88 -0.27 26.64 -3.67
CA PRO A 88 -0.53 26.30 -5.07
C PRO A 88 0.76 26.39 -5.91
N GLY A 89 1.00 25.39 -6.76
CA GLY A 89 2.19 25.33 -7.62
C GLY A 89 3.47 24.84 -6.94
N PHE A 90 3.46 24.53 -5.63
CA PHE A 90 4.63 24.00 -4.94
C PHE A 90 4.82 22.51 -5.21
N VAL A 91 5.78 22.18 -6.09
CA VAL A 91 6.07 20.81 -6.54
C VAL A 91 7.36 20.23 -5.95
N ALA A 92 8.12 20.99 -5.14
CA ALA A 92 9.43 20.58 -4.65
C ALA A 92 9.42 19.28 -3.81
N LEU A 93 8.29 18.96 -3.18
CA LEU A 93 8.14 17.72 -2.42
C LEU A 93 7.88 16.50 -3.31
N ASP A 94 7.50 16.68 -4.59
CA ASP A 94 7.12 15.59 -5.49
C ASP A 94 8.25 14.58 -5.71
N SER A 95 9.49 15.05 -5.73
CA SER A 95 10.69 14.23 -5.95
C SER A 95 11.35 13.71 -4.67
N ILE A 96 10.92 14.15 -3.49
CA ILE A 96 11.57 13.81 -2.22
C ILE A 96 10.82 12.65 -1.54
N SER A 97 11.58 11.67 -1.04
CA SER A 97 11.00 10.52 -0.35
C SER A 97 10.45 10.88 1.03
N ALA A 98 9.44 10.14 1.50
CA ALA A 98 8.85 10.35 2.82
C ALA A 98 9.85 10.25 3.99
N PRO A 99 10.78 9.29 4.03
CA PRO A 99 11.80 9.22 5.07
C PRO A 99 12.73 10.43 5.05
N GLU A 100 13.09 10.91 3.87
CA GLU A 100 13.98 12.06 3.73
C GLU A 100 13.29 13.37 4.19
N ILE A 101 12.02 13.57 3.82
CA ILE A 101 11.21 14.69 4.35
C ILE A 101 11.14 14.61 5.88
N THR A 102 10.88 13.42 6.42
CA THR A 102 10.80 13.20 7.88
C THR A 102 12.12 13.55 8.57
N SER A 103 13.25 13.12 8.02
CA SER A 103 14.59 13.46 8.53
C SER A 103 14.85 14.97 8.49
N LYS A 104 14.49 15.66 7.40
CA LYS A 104 14.63 17.12 7.28
C LYS A 104 13.78 17.86 8.31
N ILE A 105 12.55 17.41 8.54
CA ILE A 105 11.67 18.00 9.55
C ILE A 105 12.26 17.79 10.94
N ASN A 106 12.64 16.56 11.29
CA ASN A 106 13.23 16.26 12.60
C ASN A 106 14.55 17.01 12.84
N HIS A 107 15.41 17.14 11.82
CA HIS A 107 16.61 17.97 11.91
C HIS A 107 16.25 19.43 12.21
N THR A 108 15.29 20.00 11.48
CA THR A 108 14.85 21.39 11.68
C THR A 108 14.27 21.62 13.07
N LEU A 109 13.41 20.71 13.56
CA LEU A 109 12.83 20.78 14.90
C LEU A 109 13.91 20.73 15.99
N LYS A 110 14.92 19.88 15.81
CA LYS A 110 16.08 19.82 16.71
C LYS A 110 16.90 21.11 16.68
N SER A 111 17.12 21.70 15.50
CA SER A 111 17.88 22.95 15.34
C SER A 111 17.24 24.15 16.04
N ILE A 112 15.92 24.16 16.19
CA ILE A 112 15.19 25.23 16.89
C ILE A 112 14.83 24.86 18.34
N ASN A 113 15.34 23.74 18.85
CA ASN A 113 14.98 23.20 20.18
C ASN A 113 13.46 23.14 20.41
N ALA A 114 12.70 22.70 19.40
CA ALA A 114 11.25 22.61 19.47
C ALA A 114 10.83 21.61 20.56
N THR A 115 10.08 22.10 21.55
CA THR A 115 9.57 21.30 22.66
C THR A 115 8.09 21.57 22.95
N VAL A 116 7.41 20.56 23.49
CA VAL A 116 6.07 20.67 24.09
C VAL A 116 6.19 20.05 25.48
N ASP A 117 5.77 20.78 26.52
CA ASP A 117 5.89 20.33 27.92
C ASP A 117 7.32 19.86 28.30
N SER A 118 8.33 20.57 27.80
CA SER A 118 9.76 20.24 27.94
C SER A 118 10.22 18.93 27.25
N GLN A 119 9.37 18.29 26.45
CA GLN A 119 9.73 17.13 25.62
C GLN A 119 10.02 17.56 24.19
N ILE A 120 11.10 17.03 23.60
CA ILE A 120 11.45 17.29 22.21
C ILE A 120 10.38 16.71 21.29
N ILE A 121 9.94 17.50 20.31
CA ILE A 121 8.98 17.02 19.31
C ILE A 121 9.69 16.06 18.35
N GLU A 122 9.19 14.84 18.27
CA GLU A 122 9.65 13.84 17.30
C GLU A 122 8.55 13.45 16.31
N ILE A 123 8.89 13.55 15.03
CA ILE A 123 8.02 13.14 13.93
C ILE A 123 8.28 11.66 13.62
N ALA A 124 7.22 10.86 13.68
CA ALA A 124 7.25 9.43 13.37
C ALA A 124 7.13 9.15 11.87
N GLY A 125 6.59 10.10 11.09
CA GLY A 125 6.50 9.97 9.64
C GLY A 125 5.57 11.01 9.02
N ILE A 126 5.43 10.91 7.70
CA ILE A 126 4.58 11.79 6.90
C ILE A 126 3.73 10.98 5.91
N ALA A 127 2.59 11.55 5.51
CA ALA A 127 1.82 11.12 4.36
C ALA A 127 1.53 12.32 3.46
N ARG A 128 1.51 12.09 2.16
CA ARG A 128 1.17 13.10 1.15
C ARG A 128 -0.29 12.90 0.79
N LEU A 129 -1.11 13.93 1.00
CA LEU A 129 -2.54 13.86 0.73
C LEU A 129 -2.81 14.03 -0.78
N PRO A 130 -3.95 13.55 -1.30
CA PRO A 130 -4.36 13.81 -2.68
C PRO A 130 -4.42 15.31 -3.03
N SER A 131 -4.68 16.17 -2.03
CA SER A 131 -4.64 17.63 -2.14
C SER A 131 -3.22 18.21 -2.28
N LYS A 132 -2.18 17.37 -2.30
CA LYS A 132 -0.75 17.73 -2.23
C LYS A 132 -0.28 18.30 -0.89
N ASP A 133 -1.16 18.36 0.10
CA ASP A 133 -0.81 18.73 1.47
C ASP A 133 0.03 17.66 2.15
N LEU A 134 0.76 18.07 3.17
CA LEU A 134 1.59 17.19 3.98
C LEU A 134 0.90 16.89 5.30
N LYS A 135 0.55 15.63 5.54
CA LYS A 135 0.09 15.15 6.85
C LYS A 135 1.28 14.59 7.62
N ILE A 136 1.57 15.19 8.78
CA ILE A 136 2.70 14.85 9.64
C ILE A 136 2.16 14.08 10.84
N PHE A 137 2.80 12.96 11.19
CA PHE A 137 2.45 12.14 12.35
C PHE A 137 3.51 12.29 13.43
N THR A 138 3.11 12.61 14.66
CA THR A 138 4.01 12.64 15.81
C THR A 138 4.12 11.26 16.44
N ALA A 139 5.24 10.98 17.09
CA ALA A 139 5.45 9.72 17.80
C ALA A 139 4.59 9.64 19.08
N THR A 140 4.44 10.78 19.76
CA THR A 140 3.73 10.89 21.04
C THR A 140 2.54 11.84 20.91
N ARG A 141 1.46 11.52 21.64
CA ARG A 141 0.33 12.41 21.90
C ARG A 141 0.46 12.88 23.35
N PRO A 142 0.68 14.17 23.63
CA PRO A 142 0.52 14.69 24.98
C PRO A 142 -0.91 14.40 25.43
N GLN A 143 -1.05 13.74 26.59
CA GLN A 143 -2.35 13.59 27.22
C GLN A 143 -2.72 14.96 27.79
N ALA A 144 -3.83 15.52 27.32
CA ALA A 144 -4.37 16.79 27.80
C ALA A 144 -5.07 16.60 29.14
#